data_AF-A0A2N1W931-F1
#
_entry.id   AF-A0A2N1W931-F1
#
_cell.length_a   1.000
_cell.length_b   1.000
_cell.length_c   1.000
_cell.angle_alpha   90.00
_cell.angle_beta   90.00
_cell.angle_gamma   90.00
#
_symmetry.space_group_name_H-M   'P 1'
#
loop_
_entity.id
_entity.type
_entity.pdbx_description
1 polymer ?
#
loop_
_entity_poly.entity_id
_entity_poly.type
_entity_poly.pdbx_seq_one_letter_code
_entity_poly.pdbx_strand_id
1 'polypeptide(L)' 'MHDDQDDDFDATEADLSFDGSAVITCPYCGEQVEITLDAGGGAVQEYVEDCEVCCRPWQLHVTFDLDGAAEVVVEAAG' A
#
# COMPACT_ATOMS: atom_id res chain seq x y z
N MET A 1 -15.89 -30.80 38.58
CA MET A 1 -15.92 -31.86 37.54
C MET A 1 -17.17 -31.57 36.72
N HIS A 2 -17.12 -30.62 35.77
CA HIS A 2 -16.50 -30.59 34.43
C HIS A 2 -15.92 -29.16 34.26
N ASP A 3 -14.63 -28.87 34.08
CA ASP A 3 -13.72 -29.10 32.94
C ASP A 3 -14.25 -28.50 31.61
N ASP A 4 -13.42 -27.61 31.01
CA ASP A 4 -13.42 -27.12 29.62
C ASP A 4 -14.56 -26.15 29.20
N GLN A 5 -14.34 -24.99 28.55
CA GLN A 5 -13.23 -24.51 27.72
C GLN A 5 -13.27 -22.96 27.64
N ASP A 6 -12.11 -22.33 27.76
CA ASP A 6 -11.78 -21.13 27.00
C ASP A 6 -11.79 -21.49 25.50
N ASP A 7 -12.78 -21.03 24.73
CA ASP A 7 -12.89 -21.18 23.25
C ASP A 7 -14.05 -20.25 22.79
N ASP A 8 -13.93 -19.22 21.96
CA ASP A 8 -13.02 -18.95 20.86
C ASP A 8 -12.95 -17.42 20.62
N PHE A 9 -11.72 -16.92 20.51
CA PHE A 9 -11.37 -15.55 20.15
C PHE A 9 -11.21 -15.54 18.64
N ASP A 10 -12.28 -15.34 17.87
CA ASP A 10 -12.10 -15.14 16.44
C ASP A 10 -11.81 -13.67 16.12
N ALA A 11 -10.57 -13.29 16.39
CA ALA A 11 -9.95 -12.11 15.82
C ALA A 11 -9.44 -12.40 14.39
N THR A 12 -10.22 -13.08 13.55
CA THR A 12 -9.84 -13.34 12.15
C THR A 12 -10.97 -13.13 11.13
N GLU A 13 -11.75 -12.06 11.25
CA GLU A 13 -12.28 -11.41 10.04
C GLU A 13 -11.16 -10.56 9.40
N ALA A 14 -9.99 -11.17 9.23
CA ALA A 14 -8.84 -10.66 8.51
C ALA A 14 -8.91 -11.03 7.02
N ASP A 15 -10.12 -11.21 6.48
CA ASP A 15 -10.39 -11.49 5.07
C ASP A 15 -10.89 -10.23 4.37
N LEU A 16 -10.19 -9.10 4.50
CA LEU A 16 -10.12 -8.00 3.50
C LEU A 16 -8.93 -7.05 3.79
N SER A 17 -7.90 -7.51 4.51
CA SER A 17 -6.64 -6.76 4.65
C SER A 17 -5.80 -6.99 3.40
N PHE A 18 -6.23 -6.44 2.26
CA PHE A 18 -5.25 -6.08 1.26
C PHE A 18 -4.39 -5.00 1.92
N ASP A 19 -3.24 -5.39 2.45
CA ASP A 19 -2.21 -4.49 2.96
C ASP A 19 -1.62 -3.81 1.72
N GLY A 20 -2.41 -2.92 1.12
CA GLY A 20 -2.09 -2.20 -0.09
C GLY A 20 -1.05 -1.17 0.26
N SER A 21 0.16 -1.61 0.53
CA SER A 21 1.30 -0.77 0.85
C SER A 21 2.49 -1.20 -0.02
N ALA A 22 3.28 -0.24 -0.46
CA ALA A 22 4.47 -0.50 -1.26
C ALA A 22 5.61 0.40 -0.80
N VAL A 23 6.81 -0.17 -0.75
CA VAL A 23 8.03 0.61 -0.47
C VAL A 23 8.64 1.08 -1.78
N ILE A 24 8.68 2.39 -1.98
CA ILE A 24 9.29 3.03 -3.15
C ILE A 24 10.54 3.80 -2.74
N THR A 25 11.41 4.09 -3.72
CA THR A 25 12.59 4.93 -3.50
C THR A 25 12.38 6.30 -4.11
N CYS A 26 12.59 7.34 -3.31
CA CYS A 26 12.48 8.72 -3.76
C CYS A 26 13.47 9.03 -4.91
N PRO A 27 13.03 9.50 -6.08
CA PRO A 27 13.93 9.88 -7.18
C PRO A 27 14.76 11.14 -6.86
N TYR A 28 14.45 11.81 -5.76
CA TYR A 28 15.04 13.08 -5.36
C TYR A 28 16.10 12.96 -4.27
N CYS A 29 15.77 12.33 -3.14
CA CYS A 29 16.67 12.16 -2.00
C CYS A 29 17.21 10.73 -1.85
N GLY A 30 16.62 9.75 -2.55
CA GLY A 30 17.01 8.34 -2.46
C GLY A 30 16.47 7.60 -1.23
N GLU A 31 15.61 8.24 -0.42
CA GLU A 31 15.01 7.61 0.76
C GLU A 31 13.96 6.56 0.37
N GLN A 32 13.84 5.49 1.16
CA GLN A 32 12.77 4.52 1.03
C GLN A 32 11.53 4.99 1.81
N VAL A 33 10.40 5.05 1.12
CA VAL A 33 9.13 5.52 1.67
C VAL A 33 8.06 4.48 1.41
N GLU A 34 7.30 4.15 2.45
CA GLU A 34 6.14 3.28 2.37
C GLU A 34 4.92 4.12 1.99
N ILE A 35 4.27 3.77 0.88
CA ILE A 35 3.06 4.43 0.39
C ILE A 35 1.87 3.48 0.50
N THR A 36 0.68 4.05 0.72
CA THR A 36 -0.58 3.31 0.69
C THR A 36 -1.17 3.34 -0.71
N LEU A 37 -1.61 2.17 -1.17
CA LEU A 37 -2.24 1.89 -2.45
C LEU A 37 -3.72 1.60 -2.22
N ASP A 38 -4.59 2.43 -2.80
CA ASP A 38 -6.04 2.21 -2.77
C ASP A 38 -6.49 1.54 -4.07
N ALA A 39 -7.00 0.32 -4.03
CA ALA A 39 -7.54 -0.35 -5.23
C ALA A 39 -8.93 0.19 -5.64
N GLY A 40 -9.55 1.06 -4.84
CA GLY A 40 -10.87 1.65 -5.10
C GLY A 40 -10.89 2.63 -6.27
N GLY A 41 -9.76 3.25 -6.60
CA GLY A 41 -9.60 4.18 -7.73
C GLY A 41 -9.60 3.54 -9.13
N GLY A 42 -9.61 2.21 -9.22
CA GLY A 42 -9.59 1.46 -10.48
C GLY A 42 -8.25 0.77 -10.75
N ALA A 43 -8.20 0.00 -11.86
CA ALA A 43 -7.05 -0.86 -12.17
C ALA A 43 -5.78 -0.08 -12.56
N VAL A 44 -5.91 1.15 -13.06
CA VAL A 44 -4.78 2.02 -13.41
C VAL A 44 -5.03 3.37 -12.76
N GLN A 45 -4.06 3.83 -11.98
CA GLN A 45 -4.15 5.07 -11.22
C GLN A 45 -2.87 5.88 -11.41
N GLU A 46 -3.04 7.19 -11.51
CA GLU A 46 -1.95 8.14 -11.65
C GLU A 46 -2.22 9.32 -10.73
N TYR A 47 -1.30 9.57 -9.81
CA TYR A 47 -1.44 10.65 -8.84
C TYR A 47 -0.08 11.18 -8.42
N VAL A 48 -0.08 12.39 -7.87
CA VAL A 48 1.11 13.07 -7.38
C VAL A 48 1.05 13.09 -5.86
N GLU A 49 2.15 12.70 -5.24
CA GLU A 49 2.38 12.79 -3.80
C GLU A 49 3.70 13.50 -3.54
N ASP A 50 3.89 14.00 -2.32
CA ASP A 50 5.15 14.59 -1.90
C ASP A 50 5.97 13.59 -1.11
N CYS A 51 7.28 13.56 -1.34
CA CYS A 51 8.18 12.80 -0.49
C CYS A 51 8.11 13.31 0.97
N GLU A 52 7.80 12.43 1.92
CA GLU A 52 7.72 12.78 3.35
C GLU A 52 9.05 13.28 3.95
N VAL A 53 10.18 12.98 3.28
CA VAL A 53 11.52 13.35 3.74
C VAL A 53 12.03 14.64 3.11
N CYS A 54 11.85 14.83 1.80
CA CYS A 54 12.38 16.01 1.10
C CYS A 54 11.33 16.99 0.56
N CYS A 55 10.04 16.73 0.80
CA CYS A 55 8.89 17.55 0.37
C CYS A 55 8.95 17.93 -1.12
N ARG A 56 9.41 17.00 -1.98
CA ARG A 56 9.41 17.19 -3.43
C ARG A 56 8.33 16.31 -4.05
N PRO A 57 7.57 16.84 -5.02
CA PRO A 57 6.49 16.11 -5.62
C PRO A 57 7.05 15.01 -6.53
N TRP A 58 6.54 13.80 -6.38
CA TRP A 58 6.76 12.68 -7.28
C TRP A 58 5.45 12.25 -7.93
N GLN A 59 5.53 11.67 -9.11
CA GLN A 59 4.38 11.09 -9.78
C GLN A 59 4.41 9.57 -9.62
N LEU A 60 3.27 9.02 -9.24
CA LEU A 60 3.07 7.60 -9.02
C LEU A 60 2.12 7.06 -10.10
N HIS A 61 2.55 6.00 -10.76
CA HIS A 61 1.72 5.21 -11.66
C HIS A 61 1.52 3.83 -11.04
N VAL A 62 0.28 3.52 -10.67
CA VAL A 62 -0.08 2.27 -9.99
C VAL A 62 -0.99 1.45 -10.90
N THR A 63 -0.61 0.19 -11.13
CA THR A 63 -1.42 -0.77 -11.88
C THR A 63 -1.74 -1.97 -11.00
N PHE A 64 -3.02 -2.28 -10.84
CA PHE A 64 -3.50 -3.45 -10.11
C PHE A 64 -3.81 -4.58 -11.09
N ASP A 65 -3.27 -5.77 -10.82
CA ASP A 65 -3.54 -6.99 -11.57
C ASP A 65 -4.78 -7.73 -11.02
N LEU A 66 -5.27 -8.71 -11.78
CA LEU A 66 -6.43 -9.54 -11.42
C LEU A 66 -6.18 -10.40 -10.19
N ASP A 67 -4.92 -10.75 -9.92
CA ASP A 67 -4.50 -11.47 -8.70
C ASP A 67 -4.36 -10.54 -7.48
N GLY A 68 -4.64 -9.24 -7.63
CA GLY A 68 -4.51 -8.24 -6.57
C GLY A 68 -3.09 -7.71 -6.38
N ALA A 69 -2.12 -8.13 -7.18
CA ALA A 69 -0.77 -7.55 -7.14
C ALA A 69 -0.79 -6.10 -7.66
N ALA A 70 -0.02 -5.21 -7.03
CA ALA A 70 0.16 -3.84 -7.49
C ALA A 70 1.57 -3.64 -8.04
N GLU A 71 1.67 -3.09 -9.25
CA GLU A 71 2.90 -2.58 -9.82
C GLU A 71 2.93 -1.05 -9.65
N VAL A 72 4.01 -0.54 -9.06
CA VAL A 72 4.19 0.90 -8.81
C VAL A 72 5.42 1.39 -9.55
N VAL A 73 5.24 2.42 -10.38
CA VAL A 73 6.32 3.18 -11.00
C VAL A 73 6.33 4.57 -10.41
N VAL A 74 7.51 5.03 -9.99
CA VAL A 74 7.72 6.37 -9.44
C VAL A 74 8.65 7.20 -10.32
N GLU A 75 8.26 8.43 -10.58
CA GLU A 75 9.06 9.40 -11.33
C GLU A 75 9.05 10.79 -10.69
N ALA A 76 10.05 11.59 -11.04
CA ALA A 76 10.18 12.96 -10.54
C ALA A 76 9.11 13.86 -11.21
N ALA A 77 8.20 14.45 -10.43
CA ALA A 77 7.23 15.39 -10.96
C ALA A 77 7.86 16.78 -11.16
N GLY A 78 7.65 17.36 -12.34
CA GLY A 78 8.30 18.59 -12.81
C GLY A 78 7.69 19.88 -12.28
#